data_AF-A0A0Q8PP87-F1
#
_entry.id   AF-A0A0Q8PP87-F1
#
_cell.length_a   1.000
_cell.length_b   1.000
_cell.length_c   1.000
_cell.angle_alpha   90.00
_cell.angle_beta   90.00
_cell.angle_gamma   90.00
#
_symmetry.space_group_name_H-M   'P 1'
#
loop_
_entity.id
_entity.type
_entity.pdbx_description
1 polymer ?
#
loop_
_entity_poly.entity_id
_entity_poly.type
_entity_poly.pdbx_seq_one_letter_code
_entity_poly.pdbx_strand_id
1 'polypeptide(L)'
;MGDLIRAHLRSAGVSVLTDDQAPPTPTAIVTLDERGSAAYEFAIEWSLRQAAVPPARYVHLGSLASVLEPGADTARRLLRELRRSGATVSYNPNIRPALFGEREDGIAAVEECVALSHVVKASDSVPAALRAAAAAAAITVSRAGANPPTAAELTAALRS
;
A
#
# COMPACT_ATOMS: atom_id res chain seq x y z
N MET A 1 0.28 18.16 17.30
CA MET A 1 0.25 17.89 15.84
C MET A 1 -1.08 17.27 15.42
N GLY A 2 -1.51 16.16 16.04
CA GLY A 2 -2.78 15.49 15.70
C GLY A 2 -4.02 16.39 15.75
N ASP A 3 -4.13 17.28 16.73
CA ASP A 3 -5.24 18.24 16.80
C ASP A 3 -5.27 19.22 15.63
N LEU A 4 -4.10 19.62 15.11
CA LEU A 4 -4.00 20.48 13.93
C LEU A 4 -4.51 19.76 12.68
N ILE A 5 -4.14 18.48 12.51
CA ILE A 5 -4.63 17.63 11.41
C ILE A 5 -6.15 17.47 11.51
N ARG A 6 -6.66 17.17 12.71
CA ARG A 6 -8.09 17.00 12.96
C ARG A 6 -8.88 18.27 12.70
N ALA A 7 -8.36 19.42 13.17
CA ALA A 7 -8.97 20.72 12.92
C ALA A 7 -9.01 21.05 11.42
N HIS A 8 -7.91 20.79 10.71
CA HIS A 8 -7.85 21.00 9.27
C HIS A 8 -8.86 20.13 8.52
N LEU A 9 -8.91 18.82 8.80
CA LEU A 9 -9.88 17.90 8.19
C LEU A 9 -11.32 18.36 8.45
N ARG A 10 -11.65 18.71 9.70
CA ARG A 10 -12.99 19.21 10.06
C ARG A 10 -13.32 20.52 9.35
N SER A 11 -12.35 21.44 9.21
CA SER A 11 -12.54 22.70 8.47
C SER A 11 -12.86 22.47 6.99
N ALA A 12 -12.40 21.36 6.42
CA ALA A 12 -12.71 20.92 5.07
C ALA A 12 -14.02 20.10 4.96
N GLY A 13 -14.79 20.00 6.05
CA GLY A 13 -16.05 19.24 6.08
C GLY A 13 -15.86 17.73 6.22
N VAL A 14 -14.66 17.25 6.59
CA VAL A 14 -14.39 15.82 6.79
C VAL A 14 -14.81 15.38 8.19
N SER A 15 -15.72 14.41 8.25
CA SER A 15 -16.02 13.68 9.48
C SER A 15 -14.89 12.71 9.81
N VAL A 16 -14.22 12.95 10.94
CA VAL A 16 -13.11 12.11 11.42
C VAL A 16 -13.65 11.11 12.44
N LEU A 17 -13.60 9.83 12.08
CA LEU A 17 -13.90 8.71 12.96
C LEU A 17 -12.61 8.12 13.52
N THR A 18 -12.60 7.77 14.80
CA THR A 18 -11.45 7.17 15.50
C THR A 18 -11.90 5.99 16.35
N ASP A 19 -10.95 5.15 16.75
CA ASP A 19 -11.12 4.04 17.70
C ASP A 19 -10.80 4.46 19.16
N ASP A 20 -10.90 5.77 19.40
CA ASP A 20 -10.60 6.49 20.64
C ASP A 20 -9.18 6.27 21.21
N GLN A 21 -8.27 5.71 20.41
CA GLN A 21 -6.84 5.73 20.72
C GLN A 21 -6.27 7.13 20.43
N ALA A 22 -5.23 7.51 21.17
CA ALA A 22 -4.49 8.75 20.96
C ALA A 22 -2.97 8.52 21.05
N PRO A 23 -2.38 7.65 20.21
CA PRO A 23 -0.93 7.50 20.15
C PRO A 23 -0.30 8.81 19.63
N PRO A 24 1.04 8.98 19.80
CA PRO A 24 1.76 10.08 19.19
C PRO A 24 1.44 10.20 17.69
N THR A 25 1.26 11.43 17.22
CA THR A 25 0.97 11.66 15.80
C THR A 25 2.16 11.18 14.95
N PRO A 26 1.94 10.33 13.93
CA PRO A 26 3.02 9.86 13.07
C PRO A 26 3.81 11.03 12.44
N THR A 27 5.13 10.89 12.40
CA THR A 27 6.02 11.86 11.78
C THR A 27 6.89 11.21 10.70
N ALA A 28 7.25 12.00 9.70
CA ALA A 28 8.22 11.64 8.68
C ALA A 28 9.23 12.79 8.56
N ILE A 29 10.50 12.48 8.73
CA ILE A 29 11.60 13.42 8.52
C ILE A 29 12.17 13.14 7.13
N VAL A 30 12.29 14.20 6.33
CA VAL A 30 12.85 14.13 4.98
C VAL A 30 14.16 14.90 4.97
N THR A 31 15.23 14.22 4.60
CA THR A 31 16.56 14.82 4.42
C THR A 31 16.91 14.79 2.95
N LEU A 32 17.33 15.93 2.40
CA LEU A 32 17.78 16.04 1.01
C LEU A 32 19.31 16.08 0.97
N ASP A 33 19.92 15.29 0.09
CA ASP A 33 21.36 15.41 -0.20
C ASP A 33 21.65 16.60 -1.15
N GLU A 34 22.93 16.87 -1.40
CA GLU A 34 23.38 17.95 -2.30
C GLU A 34 22.90 17.79 -3.75
N ARG A 35 22.44 16.60 -4.13
CA ARG A 35 21.90 16.26 -5.47
C ARG A 35 20.37 16.29 -5.51
N GLY A 36 19.71 16.60 -4.38
CA GLY A 36 18.26 16.61 -4.24
C GLY A 36 17.64 15.23 -4.02
N SER A 37 18.44 14.20 -3.75
CA SER A 37 17.92 12.86 -3.39
C SER A 37 17.34 12.90 -1.98
N ALA A 38 16.14 12.35 -1.81
CA ALA A 38 15.44 12.34 -0.53
C ALA A 38 15.66 11.02 0.24
N ALA A 39 16.15 11.14 1.47
CA ALA A 39 16.12 10.10 2.49
C ALA A 39 14.95 10.36 3.45
N TYR A 40 14.30 9.28 3.90
CA TYR A 40 13.11 9.36 4.74
C TYR A 40 13.31 8.53 6.01
N GLU A 41 13.02 9.15 7.15
CA GLU A 41 12.92 8.49 8.45
C GLU A 41 11.49 8.62 8.96
N PHE A 42 10.92 7.53 9.45
CA PHE A 42 9.51 7.46 9.83
C PHE A 42 9.38 7.02 11.29
N ALA A 43 8.63 7.80 12.08
CA ALA A 43 8.17 7.40 13.40
C ALA A 43 6.66 7.24 13.33
N ILE A 44 6.21 6.00 13.17
CA ILE A 44 4.80 5.66 12.94
C ILE A 44 4.40 4.52 13.86
N GLU A 45 3.34 4.74 14.62
CA GLU A 45 2.60 3.68 15.30
C GLU A 45 1.25 3.52 14.61
N TRP A 46 0.89 2.29 14.24
CA TRP A 46 -0.38 1.97 13.60
C TRP A 46 -1.05 0.78 14.29
N SER A 47 -2.04 1.09 15.13
CA SER A 47 -2.67 0.15 16.05
C SER A 47 -4.21 0.21 16.01
N LEU A 48 -4.77 0.55 14.84
CA LEU A 48 -6.21 0.69 14.63
C LEU A 48 -6.98 -0.51 15.18
N ARG A 49 -7.85 -0.25 16.15
CA ARG A 49 -8.81 -1.22 16.68
C ARG A 49 -10.10 -1.20 15.88
N GLN A 50 -10.89 -2.26 16.04
CA GLN A 50 -12.16 -2.38 15.34
C GLN A 50 -13.06 -1.17 15.67
N ALA A 51 -13.52 -0.51 14.61
CA ALA A 51 -14.38 0.67 14.71
C ALA A 51 -15.62 0.46 13.85
N ALA A 52 -16.77 0.96 14.32
CA ALA A 52 -17.98 1.00 13.52
C ALA A 52 -17.82 2.04 12.41
N VAL A 53 -17.95 1.61 11.16
CA VAL A 53 -17.88 2.50 9.99
C VAL A 53 -19.29 2.63 9.39
N PRO A 54 -19.76 3.85 9.07
CA PRO A 54 -21.03 4.02 8.41
C PRO A 54 -21.04 3.36 7.02
N PRO A 55 -22.21 3.02 6.48
CA PRO A 55 -22.32 2.54 5.10
C PRO A 55 -21.66 3.52 4.13
N ALA A 56 -20.88 2.99 3.19
CA ALA A 56 -20.16 3.79 2.21
C ALA A 56 -20.33 3.19 0.81
N ARG A 57 -20.52 4.05 -0.20
CA ARG A 57 -20.56 3.63 -1.61
C ARG A 57 -19.15 3.39 -2.18
N TYR A 58 -18.16 4.10 -1.62
CA TYR A 58 -16.76 4.03 -2.03
C TYR A 58 -15.87 3.98 -0.78
N VAL A 59 -14.81 3.19 -0.84
CA VAL A 59 -13.77 3.12 0.19
C VAL A 59 -12.39 3.18 -0.44
N HIS A 60 -11.47 3.87 0.21
CA HIS A 60 -10.08 3.97 -0.20
C HIS A 60 -9.15 3.47 0.90
N LEU A 61 -8.20 2.60 0.56
CA LEU A 61 -7.11 2.19 1.43
C LEU A 61 -5.76 2.66 0.87
N GLY A 62 -4.98 3.35 1.71
CA GLY A 62 -3.61 3.77 1.40
C GLY A 62 -2.56 2.75 1.86
N SER A 63 -1.33 2.92 1.40
CA SER A 63 -0.24 1.95 1.60
C SER A 63 0.05 1.59 3.05
N LEU A 64 0.33 2.59 3.90
CA LEU A 64 0.72 2.36 5.29
C LEU A 64 -0.32 1.60 6.09
N ALA A 65 -1.59 1.96 5.87
CA ALA A 65 -2.72 1.30 6.51
C ALA A 65 -2.91 -0.15 6.06
N SER A 66 -2.25 -0.60 4.97
CA SER A 66 -2.38 -1.96 4.44
C SER A 66 -1.32 -2.95 4.89
N VAL A 67 -0.18 -2.48 5.41
CA VAL A 67 1.00 -3.33 5.68
C VAL A 67 1.58 -3.23 7.09
N LEU A 68 1.38 -2.13 7.81
CA LEU A 68 1.91 -2.01 9.18
C LEU A 68 1.01 -2.74 10.18
N GLU A 69 1.50 -3.82 10.77
CA GLU A 69 0.75 -4.53 11.81
C GLU A 69 0.90 -3.86 13.19
N PRO A 70 -0.11 -3.95 14.08
CA PRO A 70 -1.35 -4.73 13.94
C PRO A 70 -2.52 -3.98 13.28
N GLY A 71 -2.40 -2.68 13.02
CA GLY A 71 -3.52 -1.90 12.48
C GLY A 71 -3.94 -2.31 11.06
N ALA A 72 -3.02 -2.90 10.30
CA ALA A 72 -3.28 -3.33 8.93
C ALA A 72 -4.28 -4.50 8.86
N ASP A 73 -4.22 -5.48 9.76
CA ASP A 73 -5.26 -6.53 9.82
C ASP A 73 -6.67 -5.94 9.99
N THR A 74 -6.84 -5.02 10.94
CA THR A 74 -8.13 -4.35 11.17
C THR A 74 -8.60 -3.60 9.92
N ALA A 75 -7.71 -2.86 9.26
CA ALA A 75 -8.05 -2.13 8.04
C ALA A 75 -8.47 -3.07 6.90
N ARG A 76 -7.77 -4.20 6.71
CA ARG A 76 -8.12 -5.22 5.71
C ARG A 76 -9.44 -5.90 6.03
N ARG A 77 -9.76 -6.17 7.31
CA ARG A 77 -11.06 -6.70 7.73
C ARG A 77 -12.21 -5.73 7.41
N LEU A 78 -12.06 -4.44 7.77
CA LEU A 78 -13.04 -3.40 7.46
C LEU A 78 -13.25 -3.26 5.94
N LEU A 79 -12.17 -3.34 5.16
CA LEU A 79 -12.24 -3.28 3.69
C LEU A 79 -13.08 -4.45 3.13
N ARG A 80 -12.87 -5.67 3.65
CA ARG A 80 -13.65 -6.86 3.28
C ARG A 80 -15.13 -6.70 3.63
N GLU A 81 -15.44 -6.16 4.81
CA GLU A 81 -16.82 -5.90 5.24
C GLU A 81 -17.52 -4.89 4.35
N LEU A 82 -16.88 -3.74 4.07
CA LEU A 82 -17.44 -2.70 3.20
C LEU A 82 -17.61 -3.20 1.76
N ARG A 83 -16.67 -3.99 1.24
CA ARG A 83 -16.82 -4.62 -0.07
C ARG A 83 -18.04 -5.54 -0.12
N ARG A 84 -18.25 -6.37 0.90
CA ARG A 84 -19.41 -7.28 0.98
C ARG A 84 -20.73 -6.54 1.08
N SER A 85 -20.76 -5.36 1.68
CA SER A 85 -21.95 -4.51 1.74
C SER A 85 -22.19 -3.67 0.46
N GLY A 86 -21.35 -3.84 -0.57
CA GLY A 86 -21.54 -3.23 -1.89
C GLY A 86 -20.67 -2.00 -2.18
N ALA A 87 -19.71 -1.65 -1.30
CA ALA A 87 -18.81 -0.54 -1.54
C ALA A 87 -17.83 -0.86 -2.70
N THR A 88 -17.61 0.13 -3.57
CA THR A 88 -16.51 0.10 -4.54
C THR A 88 -15.20 0.41 -3.82
N VAL A 89 -14.22 -0.48 -3.97
CA VAL A 89 -12.92 -0.42 -3.30
C VAL A 89 -11.85 0.16 -4.22
N SER A 90 -11.12 1.15 -3.72
CA SER A 90 -9.88 1.65 -4.33
C SER A 90 -8.69 1.43 -3.39
N TYR A 91 -7.54 1.09 -3.95
CA TYR A 91 -6.31 0.87 -3.20
C TYR A 91 -5.15 1.61 -3.86
N ASN A 92 -4.27 2.17 -3.03
CA ASN A 92 -3.02 2.77 -3.49
C ASN A 92 -1.85 2.15 -2.73
N PRO A 93 -1.11 1.19 -3.34
CA PRO A 93 -0.01 0.50 -2.67
C PRO A 93 1.16 1.41 -2.31
N ASN A 94 1.34 2.55 -3.01
CA ASN A 94 2.39 3.58 -2.78
C ASN A 94 3.60 3.06 -1.99
N ILE A 95 4.31 2.07 -2.56
CA ILE A 95 5.28 1.24 -1.85
C ILE A 95 6.38 2.12 -1.26
N ARG A 96 6.71 1.87 0.00
CA ARG A 96 7.81 2.52 0.74
C ARG A 96 8.61 1.41 1.41
N PRO A 97 9.71 0.92 0.82
CA PRO A 97 10.43 -0.25 1.34
C PRO A 97 10.78 -0.17 2.83
N ALA A 98 11.12 1.03 3.33
CA ALA A 98 11.42 1.26 4.75
C ALA A 98 10.24 1.02 5.72
N LEU A 99 9.01 0.94 5.21
CA LEU A 99 7.77 0.76 5.96
C LEU A 99 7.14 -0.60 5.71
N PHE A 100 7.71 -1.38 4.80
CA PHE A 100 7.34 -2.76 4.55
C PHE A 100 8.26 -3.59 5.45
N GLY A 101 7.69 -4.51 6.23
CA GLY A 101 8.46 -5.42 7.06
C GLY A 101 9.24 -6.41 6.20
N GLU A 102 9.21 -7.69 6.56
CA GLU A 102 9.78 -8.71 5.70
C GLU A 102 9.12 -8.68 4.32
N ARG A 103 9.96 -8.83 3.29
CA ARG A 103 9.55 -8.60 1.90
C ARG A 103 8.36 -9.48 1.49
N GLU A 104 8.35 -10.73 1.95
CA GLU A 104 7.29 -11.69 1.64
C GLU A 104 5.95 -11.29 2.24
N ASP A 105 5.93 -10.89 3.51
CA ASP A 105 4.72 -10.44 4.20
C ASP A 105 4.14 -9.19 3.55
N GLY A 106 5.02 -8.23 3.21
CA GLY A 106 4.63 -7.01 2.51
C GLY A 106 4.02 -7.27 1.13
N ILE A 107 4.55 -8.24 0.38
CA ILE A 107 3.99 -8.66 -0.91
C ILE A 107 2.62 -9.30 -0.71
N ALA A 108 2.50 -10.26 0.22
CA ALA A 108 1.24 -10.95 0.49
C ALA A 108 0.12 -9.98 0.89
N ALA A 109 0.44 -8.98 1.73
CA ALA A 109 -0.52 -7.95 2.15
C ALA A 109 -0.97 -7.06 0.97
N VAL A 110 -0.04 -6.67 0.09
CA VAL A 110 -0.36 -5.92 -1.13
C VAL A 110 -1.23 -6.74 -2.07
N GLU A 111 -0.90 -8.02 -2.28
CA GLU A 111 -1.68 -8.93 -3.13
C GLU A 111 -3.11 -9.13 -2.61
N GLU A 112 -3.28 -9.31 -1.28
CA GLU A 112 -4.61 -9.35 -0.66
C GLU A 112 -5.39 -8.06 -0.97
N CYS A 113 -4.78 -6.89 -0.78
CA CYS A 113 -5.44 -5.61 -1.01
C CYS A 113 -5.78 -5.37 -2.50
N VAL A 114 -4.90 -5.79 -3.41
CA VAL A 114 -5.14 -5.74 -4.86
C VAL A 114 -6.32 -6.63 -5.24
N ALA A 115 -6.37 -7.87 -4.73
CA ALA A 115 -7.49 -8.79 -4.99
C ALA A 115 -8.83 -8.25 -4.45
N LEU A 116 -8.79 -7.50 -3.34
CA LEU A 116 -9.95 -6.84 -2.75
C LEU A 116 -10.31 -5.50 -3.42
N SER A 117 -9.56 -5.05 -4.41
CA SER A 117 -9.79 -3.75 -5.05
C SER A 117 -10.55 -3.85 -6.36
N HIS A 118 -11.27 -2.79 -6.69
CA HIS A 118 -11.84 -2.56 -8.02
C HIS A 118 -10.93 -1.63 -8.83
N VAL A 119 -10.28 -0.68 -8.15
CA VAL A 119 -9.34 0.27 -8.74
C VAL A 119 -8.05 0.25 -7.93
N VAL A 120 -6.91 0.03 -8.60
CA VAL A 120 -5.58 0.15 -7.98
C VAL A 120 -4.85 1.34 -8.59
N LYS A 121 -4.51 2.34 -7.77
CA LYS A 121 -3.68 3.48 -8.18
C LYS A 121 -2.21 3.06 -8.10
N ALA A 122 -1.62 2.78 -9.24
CA ALA A 122 -0.23 2.38 -9.37
C ALA A 122 0.62 3.58 -9.86
N SER A 123 1.78 3.82 -9.25
CA SER A 123 2.83 4.66 -9.84
C SER A 123 3.58 3.88 -10.92
N ASP A 124 4.26 4.54 -11.86
CA ASP A 124 4.96 3.89 -13.00
C ASP A 124 5.88 2.72 -12.60
N SER A 125 6.46 2.78 -11.40
CA SER A 125 7.27 1.70 -10.84
C SER A 125 6.53 0.37 -10.67
N VAL A 126 5.22 0.38 -10.38
CA VAL A 126 4.43 -0.83 -10.12
C VAL A 126 4.07 -1.57 -11.41
N PRO A 127 3.51 -0.95 -12.46
CA PRO A 127 3.32 -1.60 -13.76
C PRO A 127 4.65 -2.07 -14.36
N ALA A 128 5.74 -1.30 -14.19
CA ALA A 128 7.07 -1.72 -14.64
C ALA A 128 7.54 -3.01 -13.93
N ALA A 129 7.39 -3.09 -12.61
CA ALA A 129 7.71 -4.28 -11.84
C ALA A 129 6.84 -5.49 -12.24
N LEU A 130 5.53 -5.29 -12.45
CA LEU A 130 4.62 -6.34 -12.91
C LEU A 130 4.99 -6.83 -14.31
N ARG A 131 5.34 -5.92 -15.23
CA ARG A 131 5.80 -6.28 -16.58
C ARG A 131 7.09 -7.11 -16.53
N ALA A 132 8.04 -6.72 -15.68
CA ALA A 132 9.28 -7.47 -15.48
C ALA A 132 9.02 -8.87 -14.90
N ALA A 133 8.16 -8.98 -13.89
CA ALA A 133 7.78 -10.27 -13.31
C ALA A 133 7.08 -11.17 -14.34
N ALA A 134 6.13 -10.64 -15.11
CA ALA A 134 5.42 -11.37 -16.15
C ALA A 134 6.36 -11.84 -17.27
N ALA A 135 7.28 -10.98 -17.74
CA ALA A 135 8.28 -11.35 -18.74
C ALA A 135 9.22 -12.46 -18.22
N ALA A 136 9.67 -12.35 -16.97
CA ALA A 136 10.51 -13.37 -16.36
C ALA A 136 9.79 -14.71 -16.22
N ALA A 137 8.54 -14.69 -15.77
CA ALA A 137 7.70 -15.89 -15.68
C ALA A 137 7.50 -16.53 -17.08
N ALA A 138 7.17 -15.73 -18.10
CA ALA A 138 6.97 -16.22 -19.47
C ALA A 138 8.20 -16.96 -20.03
N ILE A 139 9.40 -16.39 -19.83
CA ILE A 139 10.66 -17.04 -20.24
C ILE A 139 10.92 -18.32 -19.45
N THR A 140 10.60 -18.30 -18.15
CA THR A 140 10.82 -19.45 -17.27
C THR A 140 9.96 -20.64 -17.67
N VAL A 141 8.70 -20.39 -18.03
CA VAL A 141 7.74 -21.44 -18.45
C VAL A 141 7.88 -21.84 -19.92
N SER A 142 8.55 -21.03 -20.76
CA SER A 142 8.76 -21.35 -22.19
C SER A 142 9.87 -22.38 -22.43
N ARG A 143 10.58 -22.83 -21.38
CA ARG A 143 11.70 -23.79 -21.50
C ARG A 143 11.64 -24.86 -20.42
N ALA A 144 12.23 -26.01 -20.73
CA ALA A 144 12.34 -27.10 -19.77
C ALA A 144 13.23 -26.71 -18.57
N GLY A 145 12.84 -27.18 -17.37
CA GLY A 145 13.64 -27.05 -16.15
C GLY A 145 13.39 -25.80 -15.30
N ALA A 146 12.38 -24.97 -15.61
CA ALA A 146 12.04 -23.76 -14.84
C ALA A 146 13.24 -22.82 -14.60
N ASN A 147 14.15 -22.73 -15.57
CA ASN A 147 15.34 -21.89 -15.46
C ASN A 147 14.96 -20.39 -15.57
N PRO A 148 15.23 -19.56 -14.56
CA PRO A 148 14.91 -18.13 -14.59
C PRO A 148 15.73 -17.39 -15.66
N PRO A 149 15.24 -16.25 -16.20
CA PRO A 149 15.96 -15.49 -17.21
C PRO A 149 17.25 -14.87 -16.67
N THR A 150 18.24 -14.75 -17.53
CA THR A 150 19.35 -13.82 -17.33
C THR A 150 18.86 -12.37 -17.44
N ALA A 151 19.63 -11.43 -16.88
CA ALA A 151 19.32 -10.01 -16.99
C ALA A 151 19.23 -9.52 -18.45
N ALA A 152 20.04 -10.08 -19.35
CA ALA A 152 20.03 -9.75 -20.77
C ALA A 152 18.74 -10.22 -21.47
N GLU A 153 18.31 -11.46 -21.21
CA GLU A 153 17.04 -12.01 -21.72
C GLU A 153 15.85 -11.18 -21.23
N LEU A 154 15.82 -10.83 -19.94
CA LEU A 154 14.75 -10.01 -19.37
C LEU A 154 14.72 -8.60 -19.98
N THR A 155 15.89 -7.98 -20.18
CA THR A 155 15.99 -6.65 -20.81
C THR A 155 15.50 -6.68 -22.25
N ALA A 156 15.81 -7.73 -23.01
CA ALA A 156 15.34 -7.89 -24.37
C ALA A 156 13.80 -8.03 -24.43
N ALA A 157 13.23 -8.87 -23.57
CA ALA A 157 11.77 -9.08 -23.49
C ALA A 157 10.99 -7.84 -23.03
N LEU A 158 11.60 -6.95 -22.26
CA LEU A 158 10.97 -5.70 -21.83
C LEU A 158 10.96 -4.60 -22.90
N ARG A 159 11.77 -4.76 -23.96
CA ARG A 159 11.85 -3.81 -25.10
C ARG A 159 10.90 -4.12 -26.25
N SER A 160 10.32 -5.33 -26.30
CA SER A 160 9.26 -5.75 -27.23
C SER A 160 7.88 -5.39 -26.72
#